data_AF-A0A1Y4D0F0-F1
#
_entry.id   AF-A0A1Y4D0F0-F1
#
_cell.length_a   1.000
_cell.length_b   1.000
_cell.length_c   1.000
_cell.angle_alpha   90.00
_cell.angle_beta   90.00
_cell.angle_gamma   90.00
#
_symmetry.space_group_name_H-M   'P 1'
#
loop_
_entity.id
_entity.type
_entity.pdbx_description
1 polymer ?
#
loop_
_entity_poly.entity_id
_entity_poly.type
_entity_poly.pdbx_seq_one_letter_code
_entity_poly.pdbx_strand_id
1 'polypeptide(L)'
;MRKYLAEMLGTMILVLMGCGSAIFAGNAADALGAGVGTLGVALAFGLSVVAMAYTIGNVSGCHINPAITLGVWMSGRMSTRDAAMYMIFQVIGGIIGSLLLVLLVSTGGHGGPTLSGANSYDSGEMAQAFIAEAVFTFIFVLVVLGATDEKKGAGNFAGLAIGLTLVLIHIVCIPITGTSVNPARSIGPALVEGGQALEQLWLFIVAPFVGAAFSSLVWKTIGGGRVNR
;
A
#
# COMPACT_ATOMS: atom_id res chain seq x y z
N MET A 1 21.38 -3.52 -6.00
CA MET A 1 20.91 -2.16 -6.31
C MET A 1 19.66 -2.15 -7.19
N ARG A 2 19.67 -2.77 -8.37
CA ARG A 2 18.52 -2.78 -9.33
C ARG A 2 17.15 -3.05 -8.68
N LYS A 3 17.03 -4.08 -7.85
CA LYS A 3 15.77 -4.43 -7.17
C LYS A 3 15.28 -3.38 -6.16
N TYR A 4 16.18 -2.68 -5.47
CA TYR A 4 15.81 -1.63 -4.52
C TYR A 4 15.30 -0.37 -5.23
N LEU A 5 15.94 0.01 -6.36
CA LEU A 5 15.46 1.10 -7.20
C LEU A 5 14.09 0.79 -7.83
N ALA A 6 13.85 -0.47 -8.21
CA ALA A 6 12.55 -0.91 -8.69
C ALA A 6 11.46 -0.71 -7.61
N GLU A 7 11.72 -1.12 -6.36
CA GLU A 7 10.80 -0.92 -5.24
C GLU A 7 10.53 0.56 -4.95
N MET A 8 11.55 1.41 -5.03
CA MET A 8 11.41 2.86 -4.90
C MET A 8 10.51 3.44 -5.99
N LEU A 9 10.77 3.11 -7.25
CA LEU A 9 9.95 3.59 -8.38
C LEU A 9 8.51 3.08 -8.30
N GLY A 10 8.32 1.80 -7.96
CA GLY A 10 6.98 1.23 -7.82
C GLY A 10 6.18 1.85 -6.67
N THR A 11 6.84 2.14 -5.53
CA THR A 11 6.16 2.80 -4.41
C THR A 11 5.86 4.27 -4.71
N MET A 12 6.77 4.96 -5.42
CA MET A 12 6.53 6.32 -5.94
C MET A 12 5.28 6.35 -6.83
N ILE A 13 5.17 5.41 -7.78
CA ILE A 13 4.01 5.32 -8.69
C ILE A 13 2.73 4.99 -7.92
N LEU A 14 2.78 4.05 -6.97
CA LEU A 14 1.62 3.72 -6.12
C LEU A 14 1.11 4.96 -5.38
N VAL A 15 1.99 5.73 -4.76
CA VAL A 15 1.60 6.95 -4.04
C VAL A 15 1.09 8.02 -5.02
N LEU A 16 1.82 8.28 -6.11
CA LEU A 16 1.44 9.29 -7.10
C LEU A 16 0.04 9.03 -7.68
N MET A 17 -0.24 7.79 -8.07
CA MET A 17 -1.50 7.44 -8.72
C MET A 17 -2.65 7.29 -7.72
N GLY A 18 -2.43 6.58 -6.61
CA GLY A 18 -3.44 6.34 -5.59
C GLY A 18 -3.80 7.62 -4.83
N CYS A 19 -2.81 8.26 -4.19
CA CYS A 19 -3.02 9.49 -3.43
C CYS A 19 -3.39 10.64 -4.37
N GLY A 20 -2.81 10.72 -5.57
CA GLY A 20 -3.19 11.71 -6.58
C GLY A 20 -4.65 11.59 -7.02
N SER A 21 -5.17 10.37 -7.18
CA SER A 21 -6.60 10.18 -7.48
C SER A 21 -7.50 10.72 -6.36
N ALA A 22 -7.11 10.54 -5.09
CA ALA A 22 -7.85 11.05 -3.95
C ALA A 22 -7.83 12.58 -3.88
N ILE A 23 -6.69 13.21 -4.23
CA ILE A 23 -6.56 14.67 -4.28
C ILE A 23 -7.39 15.24 -5.44
N PHE A 24 -7.13 14.78 -6.67
CA PHE A 24 -7.58 15.49 -7.87
C PHE A 24 -8.92 15.01 -8.42
N ALA A 25 -9.34 13.78 -8.10
CA ALA A 25 -10.52 13.15 -8.72
C ALA A 25 -11.55 12.64 -7.70
N GLY A 26 -11.17 12.40 -6.44
CA GLY A 26 -12.02 11.79 -5.41
C GLY A 26 -13.34 12.54 -5.21
N ASN A 27 -13.27 13.87 -5.12
CA ASN A 27 -14.41 14.77 -4.92
C ASN A 27 -14.60 15.77 -6.08
N ALA A 28 -14.00 15.52 -7.25
CA ALA A 28 -14.06 16.45 -8.38
C ALA A 28 -15.46 16.44 -9.05
N ALA A 29 -16.42 17.07 -8.39
CA ALA A 29 -17.75 17.33 -8.95
C ALA A 29 -17.71 18.38 -10.08
N ASP A 30 -16.70 19.28 -10.06
CA ASP A 30 -16.79 20.56 -10.77
C ASP A 30 -16.17 20.59 -12.18
N ALA A 31 -15.46 19.55 -12.64
CA ALA A 31 -14.83 19.55 -13.97
C ALA A 31 -15.58 18.71 -15.03
N LEU A 32 -16.26 17.63 -14.63
CA LEU A 32 -16.97 16.71 -15.54
C LEU A 32 -18.37 16.28 -15.03
N GLY A 33 -18.85 16.83 -13.90
CA GLY A 33 -20.13 16.43 -13.31
C GLY A 33 -20.14 15.05 -12.63
N ALA A 34 -18.99 14.40 -12.46
CA ALA A 34 -18.87 13.12 -11.76
C ALA A 34 -17.46 12.98 -11.14
N GLY A 35 -17.35 13.18 -9.83
CA GLY A 35 -16.18 12.74 -9.07
C GLY A 35 -16.05 11.22 -9.15
N VAL A 36 -14.83 10.68 -9.10
CA VAL A 36 -14.64 9.23 -9.20
C VAL A 36 -15.04 8.49 -7.91
N GLY A 37 -15.19 9.23 -6.81
CA GLY A 37 -15.60 8.74 -5.50
C GLY A 37 -14.67 7.64 -4.96
N THR A 38 -15.15 6.93 -3.93
CA THR A 38 -14.41 5.83 -3.29
C THR A 38 -14.01 4.74 -4.29
N LEU A 39 -14.87 4.40 -5.25
CA LEU A 39 -14.59 3.34 -6.22
C LEU A 39 -13.43 3.69 -7.15
N GLY A 40 -13.38 4.93 -7.66
CA GLY A 40 -12.29 5.35 -8.53
C GLY A 40 -10.95 5.44 -7.82
N VAL A 41 -10.95 5.95 -6.57
CA VAL A 41 -9.74 5.96 -5.74
C VAL A 41 -9.27 4.52 -5.47
N ALA A 42 -10.20 3.62 -5.12
CA ALA A 42 -9.88 2.21 -4.91
C ALA A 42 -9.28 1.54 -6.16
N LEU A 43 -9.85 1.80 -7.34
CA LEU A 43 -9.33 1.33 -8.61
C LEU A 43 -7.94 1.90 -8.90
N ALA A 44 -7.71 3.19 -8.65
CA ALA A 44 -6.40 3.80 -8.89
C ALA A 44 -5.29 3.14 -8.06
N PHE A 45 -5.53 2.90 -6.76
CA PHE A 45 -4.56 2.19 -5.91
C PHE A 45 -4.30 0.76 -6.41
N GLY A 46 -5.35 -0.02 -6.64
CA GLY A 46 -5.19 -1.41 -7.05
C GLY A 46 -4.58 -1.56 -8.44
N LEU A 47 -5.00 -0.75 -9.42
CA LEU A 47 -4.44 -0.77 -10.78
C LEU A 47 -2.99 -0.32 -10.81
N SER A 48 -2.56 0.57 -9.91
CA SER A 48 -1.15 0.93 -9.76
C SER A 48 -0.32 -0.27 -9.33
N VAL A 49 -0.83 -1.08 -8.40
CA VAL A 49 -0.18 -2.35 -8.02
C VAL A 49 -0.16 -3.34 -9.19
N VAL A 50 -1.26 -3.49 -9.93
CA VAL A 50 -1.30 -4.36 -11.12
C VAL A 50 -0.23 -3.93 -12.12
N ALA A 51 -0.21 -2.66 -12.50
CA ALA A 51 0.73 -2.10 -13.47
C ALA A 51 2.18 -2.33 -13.01
N MET A 52 2.50 -2.03 -11.75
CA MET A 52 3.85 -2.23 -11.23
C MET A 52 4.21 -3.69 -11.07
N ALA A 53 3.29 -4.56 -10.65
CA ALA A 53 3.56 -5.98 -10.54
C ALA A 53 3.96 -6.59 -11.89
N TYR A 54 3.30 -6.19 -12.97
CA TYR A 54 3.65 -6.63 -14.32
C TYR A 54 4.89 -5.94 -14.90
N THR A 55 5.26 -4.76 -14.39
CA THR A 55 6.43 -4.01 -14.86
C THR A 55 7.72 -4.45 -14.16
N ILE A 56 7.70 -4.54 -12.82
CA ILE A 56 8.88 -4.77 -11.99
C ILE A 56 8.83 -6.07 -11.19
N GLY A 57 7.77 -6.87 -11.29
CA GLY A 57 7.65 -8.16 -10.59
C GLY A 57 8.83 -9.10 -10.87
N ASN A 58 9.26 -9.19 -12.13
CA ASN A 58 10.43 -9.99 -12.54
C ASN A 58 11.78 -9.38 -12.11
N VAL A 59 11.79 -8.15 -11.57
CA VAL A 59 13.01 -7.43 -11.14
C VAL A 59 13.19 -7.51 -9.63
N SER A 60 12.12 -7.25 -8.86
CA SER A 60 12.17 -7.17 -7.40
C SER A 60 11.16 -8.05 -6.67
N GLY A 61 10.20 -8.67 -7.37
CA GLY A 61 9.00 -9.24 -6.76
C GLY A 61 7.87 -8.22 -6.53
N CYS A 62 8.12 -6.93 -6.77
CA CYS A 62 7.17 -5.83 -6.66
C CYS A 62 6.41 -5.80 -5.32
N HIS A 63 7.13 -5.68 -4.20
CA HIS A 63 6.46 -5.59 -2.90
C HIS A 63 5.77 -4.23 -2.72
N ILE A 64 6.50 -3.14 -3.04
CA ILE A 64 6.08 -1.73 -3.01
C ILE A 64 5.34 -1.32 -1.71
N ASN A 65 5.60 -2.06 -0.63
CA ASN A 65 4.89 -2.01 0.64
C ASN A 65 5.73 -2.67 1.74
N PRO A 66 6.08 -1.96 2.83
CA PRO A 66 6.79 -2.52 3.95
C PRO A 66 6.07 -3.69 4.63
N ALA A 67 4.74 -3.67 4.72
CA ALA A 67 3.96 -4.76 5.32
C ALA A 67 4.04 -6.05 4.48
N ILE A 68 4.00 -5.94 3.15
CA ILE A 68 4.24 -7.08 2.26
C ILE A 68 5.66 -7.61 2.46
N THR A 69 6.66 -6.72 2.44
CA THR A 69 8.05 -7.09 2.68
C THR A 69 8.24 -7.83 4.00
N LEU A 70 7.59 -7.36 5.07
CA LEU A 70 7.61 -8.02 6.37
C LEU A 70 7.00 -9.43 6.30
N GLY A 71 5.83 -9.57 5.68
CA GLY A 71 5.16 -10.87 5.53
C GLY A 71 5.99 -11.89 4.75
N VAL A 72 6.59 -11.46 3.64
CA VAL A 72 7.48 -12.28 2.79
C VAL A 72 8.74 -12.67 3.57
N TRP A 73 9.38 -11.73 4.26
CA TRP A 73 10.54 -12.02 5.12
C TRP A 73 10.21 -13.00 6.25
N MET A 74 9.12 -12.77 6.99
CA MET A 74 8.67 -13.67 8.05
C MET A 74 8.29 -15.07 7.53
N SER A 75 7.88 -15.19 6.26
CA SER A 75 7.60 -16.47 5.61
C SER A 75 8.87 -17.24 5.20
N GLY A 76 10.06 -16.65 5.38
CA GLY A 76 11.35 -17.27 5.04
C GLY A 76 11.75 -17.14 3.57
N ARG A 77 11.05 -16.30 2.79
CA ARG A 77 11.28 -16.14 1.34
C ARG A 77 12.22 -14.98 0.98
N MET A 78 12.78 -14.29 1.97
CA MET A 78 13.64 -13.11 1.76
C MET A 78 14.68 -12.99 2.87
N SER A 79 15.88 -12.48 2.54
CA SER A 79 16.93 -12.20 3.53
C SER A 79 16.60 -10.95 4.36
N THR A 80 17.08 -10.89 5.61
CA THR A 80 16.89 -9.71 6.48
C THR A 80 17.46 -8.43 5.87
N ARG A 81 18.63 -8.52 5.20
CA ARG A 81 19.24 -7.37 4.53
C ARG A 81 18.34 -6.85 3.41
N ASP A 82 17.80 -7.74 2.59
CA ASP A 82 16.92 -7.34 1.50
C ASP A 82 15.64 -6.73 2.05
N ALA A 83 15.04 -7.33 3.08
CA ALA A 83 13.82 -6.81 3.70
C ALA A 83 14.01 -5.37 4.19
N ALA A 84 15.10 -5.10 4.93
CA ALA A 84 15.43 -3.75 5.39
C ALA A 84 15.63 -2.77 4.22
N MET A 85 16.40 -3.18 3.19
CA MET A 85 16.66 -2.33 2.04
C MET A 85 15.40 -2.04 1.21
N TYR A 86 14.49 -3.02 1.08
CA TYR A 86 13.19 -2.82 0.43
C TYR A 86 12.36 -1.79 1.19
N MET A 87 12.20 -1.95 2.51
CA MET A 87 11.41 -1.02 3.32
C MET A 87 11.96 0.42 3.24
N ILE A 88 13.28 0.59 3.29
CA ILE A 88 13.93 1.91 3.14
C ILE A 88 13.60 2.52 1.77
N PHE A 89 13.82 1.77 0.68
CA PHE A 89 13.60 2.29 -0.68
C PHE A 89 12.11 2.51 -0.99
N GLN A 90 11.23 1.70 -0.42
CA GLN A 90 9.78 1.91 -0.48
C GLN A 90 9.40 3.24 0.17
N VAL A 91 9.91 3.52 1.38
CA VAL A 91 9.66 4.80 2.07
C VAL A 91 10.21 5.98 1.26
N ILE A 92 11.42 5.88 0.72
CA ILE A 92 11.98 6.91 -0.17
C ILE A 92 11.07 7.14 -1.38
N GLY A 93 10.59 6.07 -2.01
CA GLY A 93 9.64 6.14 -3.12
C GLY A 93 8.35 6.86 -2.74
N GLY A 94 7.77 6.51 -1.58
CA GLY A 94 6.56 7.15 -1.08
C GLY A 94 6.75 8.65 -0.81
N ILE A 95 7.90 9.06 -0.27
CA ILE A 95 8.25 10.48 -0.08
C ILE A 95 8.36 11.20 -1.42
N ILE A 96 9.07 10.63 -2.39
CA ILE A 96 9.20 11.24 -3.73
C ILE A 96 7.82 11.41 -4.39
N GLY A 97 6.97 10.37 -4.33
CA GLY A 97 5.61 10.44 -4.88
C GLY A 97 4.78 11.55 -4.23
N SER A 98 4.91 11.72 -2.91
CA SER A 98 4.19 12.75 -2.15
C SER A 98 4.68 14.17 -2.46
N LEU A 99 6.00 14.36 -2.60
CA LEU A 99 6.59 15.64 -3.01
C LEU A 99 6.14 16.05 -4.42
N LEU A 100 6.05 15.09 -5.35
CA LEU A 100 5.52 15.34 -6.68
C LEU A 100 4.05 15.75 -6.64
N LEU A 101 3.24 15.14 -5.77
CA LEU A 101 1.84 15.55 -5.57
C LEU A 101 1.72 16.97 -5.02
N VAL A 102 2.52 17.32 -3.99
CA VAL A 102 2.55 18.69 -3.45
C VAL A 102 2.95 19.69 -4.54
N LEU A 103 3.93 19.35 -5.39
CA LEU A 103 4.31 20.20 -6.51
C LEU A 103 3.15 20.39 -7.50
N LEU A 104 2.46 19.32 -7.89
CA LEU A 104 1.29 19.38 -8.78
C LEU A 104 0.16 20.24 -8.19
N VAL A 105 -0.14 20.07 -6.90
CA VAL A 105 -1.14 20.89 -6.19
C VAL A 105 -0.72 22.36 -6.14
N SER A 106 0.53 22.65 -5.77
CA SER A 106 1.03 24.02 -5.59
C SER A 106 1.19 24.82 -6.89
N THR A 107 1.37 24.13 -8.02
CA THR A 107 1.55 24.74 -9.35
C THR A 107 0.28 24.78 -10.18
N GLY A 108 -0.79 24.10 -9.75
CA GLY A 108 -2.05 23.98 -10.45
C GLY A 108 -3.20 24.73 -9.78
N GLY A 109 -4.34 24.80 -10.46
CA GLY A 109 -5.61 25.27 -9.88
C GLY A 109 -6.46 24.16 -9.25
N HIS A 110 -5.94 22.92 -9.21
CA HIS A 110 -6.67 21.74 -8.73
C HIS A 110 -6.08 21.27 -7.40
N GLY A 111 -6.93 21.12 -6.39
CA GLY A 111 -6.57 20.63 -5.06
C GLY A 111 -7.59 19.61 -4.57
N GLY A 112 -7.28 18.98 -3.43
CA GLY A 112 -8.12 17.98 -2.80
C GLY A 112 -8.31 18.25 -1.31
N PRO A 113 -8.97 17.32 -0.59
CA PRO A 113 -9.20 17.45 0.85
C PRO A 113 -7.91 17.49 1.68
N THR A 114 -6.77 17.06 1.10
CA THR A 114 -5.43 17.14 1.68
C THR A 114 -4.45 17.56 0.59
N LEU A 115 -3.27 18.05 1.00
CA LEU A 115 -2.20 18.44 0.06
C LEU A 115 -1.52 17.22 -0.58
N SER A 116 -1.57 16.06 0.08
CA SER A 116 -0.74 14.89 -0.27
C SER A 116 -1.49 13.57 -0.39
N GLY A 117 -2.80 13.53 -0.14
CA GLY A 117 -3.59 12.30 -0.05
C GLY A 117 -3.30 11.50 1.23
N ALA A 118 -2.86 12.20 2.28
CA ALA A 118 -2.61 11.63 3.59
C ALA A 118 -3.88 10.96 4.14
N ASN A 119 -3.67 9.82 4.79
CA ASN A 119 -4.72 9.03 5.40
C ASN A 119 -4.79 9.35 6.90
N SER A 120 -5.98 9.30 7.49
CA SER A 120 -6.24 9.70 8.87
C SER A 120 -7.50 9.00 9.39
N TYR A 121 -7.73 9.05 10.71
CA TYR A 121 -8.96 8.60 11.35
C TYR A 121 -9.53 9.69 12.25
N ASP A 122 -10.84 9.66 12.50
CA ASP A 122 -11.51 10.70 13.29
C ASP A 122 -11.29 10.51 14.80
N SER A 123 -11.50 11.60 15.55
CA SER A 123 -11.36 11.60 17.00
C SER A 123 -12.30 10.58 17.65
N GLY A 124 -11.75 9.72 18.51
CA GLY A 124 -12.49 8.62 19.15
C GLY A 124 -12.53 7.32 18.35
N GLU A 125 -12.05 7.29 17.10
CA GLU A 125 -12.13 6.12 16.22
C GLU A 125 -10.83 5.29 16.16
N MET A 126 -9.84 5.61 17.00
CA MET A 126 -8.52 4.94 17.00
C MET A 126 -8.62 3.40 17.04
N ALA A 127 -9.54 2.85 17.83
CA ALA A 127 -9.71 1.40 17.92
C ALA A 127 -10.25 0.80 16.61
N GLN A 128 -11.23 1.46 15.98
CA GLN A 128 -11.77 1.06 14.69
C GLN A 128 -10.68 1.12 13.61
N ALA A 129 -9.91 2.20 13.58
CA ALA A 129 -8.80 2.39 12.65
C ALA A 129 -7.73 1.28 12.81
N PHE A 130 -7.32 0.99 14.04
CA PHE A 130 -6.33 -0.05 14.31
C PHE A 130 -6.81 -1.44 13.86
N ILE A 131 -8.06 -1.79 14.20
CA ILE A 131 -8.66 -3.08 13.82
C ILE A 131 -8.76 -3.18 12.30
N ALA A 132 -9.29 -2.16 11.63
CA ALA A 132 -9.42 -2.13 10.18
C ALA A 132 -8.06 -2.32 9.51
N GLU A 133 -7.06 -1.52 9.86
CA GLU A 133 -5.73 -1.58 9.25
C GLU A 133 -5.03 -2.93 9.49
N ALA A 134 -5.15 -3.50 10.70
CA ALA A 134 -4.57 -4.80 10.99
C ALA A 134 -5.26 -5.93 10.21
N VAL A 135 -6.59 -5.97 10.18
CA VAL A 135 -7.36 -7.02 9.50
C VAL A 135 -7.22 -6.94 7.98
N PHE A 136 -7.35 -5.74 7.40
CA PHE A 136 -7.21 -5.60 5.95
C PHE A 136 -5.77 -5.83 5.48
N THR A 137 -4.75 -5.45 6.26
CA THR A 137 -3.37 -5.82 5.93
C THR A 137 -3.14 -7.32 6.06
N PHE A 138 -3.75 -7.98 7.06
CA PHE A 138 -3.73 -9.44 7.17
C PHE A 138 -4.25 -10.11 5.89
N ILE A 139 -5.43 -9.70 5.43
CA ILE A 139 -6.03 -10.20 4.18
C ILE A 139 -5.09 -9.93 3.00
N PHE A 140 -4.60 -8.70 2.88
CA PHE A 140 -3.75 -8.30 1.76
C PHE A 140 -2.49 -9.16 1.66
N VAL A 141 -1.75 -9.26 2.77
CA VAL A 141 -0.51 -10.03 2.83
C VAL A 141 -0.80 -11.51 2.65
N LEU A 142 -1.97 -12.02 3.07
CA LEU A 142 -2.31 -13.43 2.93
C LEU A 142 -2.50 -13.78 1.45
N VAL A 143 -3.21 -12.92 0.71
CA VAL A 143 -3.35 -13.05 -0.74
C VAL A 143 -2.00 -12.94 -1.43
N VAL A 144 -1.12 -12.02 -1.02
CA VAL A 144 0.23 -11.92 -1.59
C VAL A 144 1.00 -13.22 -1.37
N LEU A 145 1.05 -13.73 -0.15
CA LEU A 145 1.79 -14.94 0.20
C LEU A 145 1.26 -16.18 -0.55
N GLY A 146 -0.06 -16.27 -0.72
CA GLY A 146 -0.70 -17.37 -1.45
C GLY A 146 -0.56 -17.26 -2.97
N ALA A 147 -0.82 -16.08 -3.54
CA ALA A 147 -0.73 -15.86 -4.98
C ALA A 147 0.70 -16.00 -5.52
N THR A 148 1.70 -15.74 -4.68
CA THR A 148 3.13 -15.87 -5.00
C THR A 148 3.77 -17.15 -4.48
N ASP A 149 2.99 -18.12 -4.01
CA ASP A 149 3.53 -19.42 -3.62
C ASP A 149 4.15 -20.14 -4.84
N GLU A 150 5.36 -20.68 -4.67
CA GLU A 150 6.09 -21.30 -5.79
C GLU A 150 5.40 -22.54 -6.36
N LYS A 151 4.60 -23.25 -5.54
CA LYS A 151 3.97 -24.52 -5.91
C LYS A 151 2.47 -24.37 -6.18
N LYS A 152 1.82 -23.47 -5.44
CA LYS A 152 0.36 -23.31 -5.42
C LYS A 152 -0.11 -21.93 -5.86
N GLY A 153 0.82 -21.04 -6.22
CA GLY A 153 0.52 -19.66 -6.55
C GLY A 153 -0.19 -19.50 -7.89
N ALA A 154 -0.62 -18.28 -8.15
CA ALA A 154 -1.36 -17.89 -9.34
C ALA A 154 -0.44 -17.66 -10.56
N GLY A 155 0.88 -17.83 -10.42
CA GLY A 155 1.87 -17.62 -11.47
C GLY A 155 1.74 -16.23 -12.09
N ASN A 156 1.52 -16.17 -13.41
CA ASN A 156 1.36 -14.92 -14.16
C ASN A 156 0.12 -14.10 -13.74
N PHE A 157 -0.82 -14.66 -13.00
CA PHE A 157 -1.99 -13.93 -12.48
C PHE A 157 -1.78 -13.34 -11.09
N ALA A 158 -0.62 -13.56 -10.45
CA ALA A 158 -0.35 -13.08 -9.10
C ALA A 158 -0.48 -11.55 -8.98
N GLY A 159 0.10 -10.80 -9.93
CA GLY A 159 0.01 -9.33 -9.95
C GLY A 159 -1.43 -8.81 -10.03
N LEU A 160 -2.27 -9.45 -10.86
CA LEU A 160 -3.69 -9.12 -10.96
C LEU A 160 -4.44 -9.42 -9.66
N ALA A 161 -4.25 -10.60 -9.08
CA ALA A 161 -4.91 -11.00 -7.83
C ALA A 161 -4.56 -10.05 -6.66
N ILE A 162 -3.29 -9.68 -6.55
CA ILE A 162 -2.79 -8.76 -5.52
C ILE A 162 -3.39 -7.36 -5.72
N GLY A 163 -3.34 -6.82 -6.94
CA GLY A 163 -3.87 -5.48 -7.20
C GLY A 163 -5.39 -5.39 -7.02
N LEU A 164 -6.16 -6.39 -7.47
CA LEU A 164 -7.61 -6.43 -7.24
C LEU A 164 -7.97 -6.60 -5.76
N THR A 165 -7.16 -7.32 -4.99
CA THR A 165 -7.33 -7.38 -3.53
C THR A 165 -7.16 -5.99 -2.90
N LEU A 166 -6.20 -5.20 -3.38
CA LEU A 166 -6.03 -3.83 -2.91
C LEU A 166 -7.23 -2.94 -3.28
N VAL A 167 -7.86 -3.13 -4.45
CA VAL A 167 -9.13 -2.46 -4.80
C VAL A 167 -10.20 -2.79 -3.77
N LEU A 168 -10.42 -4.08 -3.46
CA LEU A 168 -11.44 -4.52 -2.50
C LEU A 168 -11.23 -3.91 -1.11
N ILE A 169 -9.97 -3.88 -0.65
CA ILE A 169 -9.62 -3.28 0.63
C ILE A 169 -9.95 -1.79 0.64
N HIS A 170 -9.60 -1.05 -0.42
CA HIS A 170 -9.89 0.38 -0.50
C HIS A 170 -11.40 0.67 -0.55
N ILE A 171 -12.18 -0.14 -1.26
CA ILE A 171 -13.66 0.02 -1.30
C ILE A 171 -14.25 0.04 0.12
N VAL A 172 -13.73 -0.81 1.01
CA VAL A 172 -14.27 -0.95 2.38
C VAL A 172 -13.60 -0.01 3.37
N CYS A 173 -12.28 0.21 3.25
CA CYS A 173 -11.47 0.84 4.29
C CYS A 173 -11.27 2.35 4.08
N ILE A 174 -11.52 2.89 2.87
CA ILE A 174 -11.41 4.33 2.61
C ILE A 174 -12.29 5.16 3.58
N PRO A 175 -13.57 4.81 3.83
CA PRO A 175 -14.40 5.57 4.76
C PRO A 175 -13.96 5.53 6.23
N ILE A 176 -13.07 4.61 6.62
CA ILE A 176 -12.62 4.45 8.01
C ILE A 176 -11.30 5.18 8.24
N THR A 177 -10.33 5.00 7.34
CA THR A 177 -8.96 5.51 7.55
C THR A 177 -8.35 6.20 6.34
N GLY A 178 -9.06 6.30 5.21
CA GLY A 178 -8.47 6.58 3.91
C GLY A 178 -7.62 5.43 3.34
N THR A 179 -7.61 4.27 4.02
CA THR A 179 -6.85 3.06 3.74
C THR A 179 -5.33 3.25 3.66
N SER A 180 -4.61 2.74 4.66
CA SER A 180 -3.17 2.56 4.59
C SER A 180 -2.82 1.20 3.99
N VAL A 181 -2.94 0.14 4.80
CA VAL A 181 -2.38 -1.22 4.61
C VAL A 181 -0.95 -1.28 4.09
N ASN A 182 -0.23 -0.15 4.15
CA ASN A 182 1.07 0.09 3.55
C ASN A 182 1.78 1.26 4.26
N PRO A 183 2.74 0.96 5.15
CA PRO A 183 3.45 2.00 5.89
C PRO A 183 4.15 3.04 5.00
N ALA A 184 4.73 2.66 3.85
CA ALA A 184 5.39 3.63 2.97
C ALA A 184 4.40 4.61 2.30
N ARG A 185 3.19 4.13 1.96
CA ARG A 185 2.08 4.96 1.46
C ARG A 185 1.54 5.92 2.50
N SER A 186 1.70 5.63 3.79
CA SER A 186 1.29 6.54 4.87
C SER A 186 2.42 7.49 5.28
N ILE A 187 3.66 7.01 5.36
CA ILE A 187 4.82 7.82 5.77
C ILE A 187 5.06 8.98 4.79
N GLY A 188 5.08 8.71 3.48
CA GLY A 188 5.34 9.74 2.47
C GLY A 188 4.40 10.93 2.56
N PRO A 189 3.07 10.73 2.42
CA PRO A 189 2.08 11.79 2.53
C PRO A 189 2.07 12.47 3.90
N ALA A 190 2.14 11.71 5.00
CA ALA A 190 2.13 12.30 6.33
C ALA A 190 3.31 13.27 6.57
N LEU A 191 4.52 12.94 6.08
CA LEU A 191 5.69 13.80 6.22
C LEU A 191 5.55 15.16 5.52
N VAL A 192 4.82 15.21 4.41
CA VAL A 192 4.61 16.46 3.67
C VAL A 192 3.33 17.19 4.11
N GLU A 193 2.33 16.47 4.62
CA GLU A 193 1.08 17.05 5.15
C GLU A 193 1.29 17.69 6.53
N GLY A 194 2.04 17.04 7.42
CA GLY A 194 2.22 17.49 8.80
C GLY A 194 0.99 17.26 9.68
N GLY A 195 0.92 17.99 10.80
CA GLY A 195 -0.23 18.03 11.71
C GLY A 195 -0.75 16.66 12.14
N GLN A 196 -2.07 16.48 12.07
CA GLN A 196 -2.76 15.24 12.47
C GLN A 196 -2.24 14.00 11.75
N ALA A 197 -1.85 14.11 10.47
CA ALA A 197 -1.34 12.98 9.71
C ALA A 197 -0.04 12.42 10.31
N LEU A 198 0.85 13.30 10.81
CA LEU A 198 2.06 12.89 11.52
C LEU A 198 1.77 12.33 12.91
N GLU A 199 0.85 12.95 13.65
CA GLU A 199 0.46 12.49 14.99
C GLU A 199 -0.13 11.08 14.96
N GLN A 200 -0.90 10.76 13.91
CA GLN A 200 -1.55 9.47 13.73
C GLN A 200 -0.68 8.41 13.03
N LEU A 201 0.46 8.81 12.46
CA LEU A 201 1.29 7.96 11.57
C LEU A 201 1.69 6.62 12.20
N TRP A 202 1.96 6.59 13.51
CA TRP A 202 2.37 5.38 14.20
C TRP A 202 1.36 4.23 14.02
N LEU A 203 0.06 4.54 13.99
CA LEU A 203 -1.00 3.53 13.83
C LEU A 203 -0.90 2.86 12.46
N PHE A 204 -0.64 3.65 11.42
CA PHE A 204 -0.47 3.18 10.04
C PHE A 204 0.88 2.50 9.76
N ILE A 205 1.75 2.39 10.78
CA ILE A 205 2.94 1.55 10.74
C ILE A 205 2.69 0.27 11.53
N VAL A 206 2.23 0.42 12.78
CA VAL A 206 2.07 -0.70 13.71
C VAL A 206 0.95 -1.64 13.27
N ALA A 207 -0.24 -1.13 12.96
CA ALA A 207 -1.38 -1.98 12.60
C ALA A 207 -1.13 -2.80 11.32
N PRO A 208 -0.58 -2.23 10.23
CA PRO A 208 -0.19 -3.02 9.07
C PRO A 208 0.88 -4.08 9.36
N PHE A 209 1.90 -3.77 10.18
CA PHE A 209 2.89 -4.78 10.57
C PHE A 209 2.31 -5.91 11.42
N VAL A 210 1.37 -5.60 12.33
CA VAL A 210 0.62 -6.61 13.08
C VAL A 210 -0.15 -7.52 12.11
N GLY A 211 -0.90 -6.95 11.17
CA GLY A 211 -1.63 -7.71 10.16
C GLY A 211 -0.73 -8.62 9.31
N ALA A 212 0.40 -8.08 8.83
CA ALA A 212 1.38 -8.83 8.05
C ALA A 212 2.02 -9.99 8.84
N ALA A 213 2.33 -9.79 10.12
CA ALA A 213 2.89 -10.82 10.99
C ALA A 213 1.90 -11.98 11.20
N PHE A 214 0.64 -11.67 11.51
CA PHE A 214 -0.42 -12.68 11.62
C PHE A 214 -0.65 -13.42 10.31
N SER A 215 -0.61 -12.70 9.18
CA SER A 215 -0.77 -13.28 7.85
C SER A 215 0.32 -14.29 7.54
N SER A 216 1.58 -13.96 7.86
CA SER A 216 2.71 -14.87 7.70
C SER A 216 2.59 -16.12 8.58
N LEU A 217 2.11 -15.98 9.82
CA LEU A 217 1.86 -17.11 10.71
C LEU A 217 0.77 -18.03 10.15
N VAL A 218 -0.36 -17.47 9.72
CA VAL A 218 -1.47 -18.23 9.14
C VAL A 218 -1.08 -18.90 7.83
N TRP A 219 -0.35 -18.22 6.95
CA TRP A 219 0.11 -18.83 5.71
C TRP A 219 1.03 -20.03 5.94
N LYS A 220 1.88 -20.00 6.98
CA LYS A 220 2.69 -21.17 7.34
C LYS A 220 1.85 -22.38 7.75
N THR A 221 0.68 -22.18 8.34
CA THR A 221 -0.20 -23.28 8.75
C THR A 221 -1.04 -23.79 7.59
N ILE A 222 -1.63 -22.91 6.77
CA ILE A 222 -2.58 -23.31 5.70
C ILE A 222 -1.93 -23.51 4.33
N GLY A 223 -0.79 -22.86 4.06
CA GLY A 223 -0.03 -22.96 2.80
C GLY A 223 0.64 -24.32 2.62
N GLY A 224 0.70 -25.14 3.68
CA GLY A 224 1.31 -26.46 3.70
C GLY A 224 2.69 -26.40 4.34
N GLY A 225 2.76 -26.84 5.60
CA GLY A 225 4.00 -26.98 6.36
C GLY A 225 5.06 -27.78 5.60
N ARG A 226 6.32 -27.46 5.94
CA ARG A 226 7.58 -28.16 5.60
C ARG A 226 7.37 -29.46 4.82
N VAL A 227 7.71 -29.44 3.53
CA VAL A 227 8.23 -30.65 2.90
C VAL A 227 9.46 -31.02 3.71
N ASN A 228 9.34 -32.04 4.56
CA ASN A 228 10.46 -32.58 5.30
C ASN A 228 11.61 -32.86 4.33
N ARG A 229 12.82 -32.51 4.80
CA ARG A 229 14.10 -32.74 4.14
C ARG A 229 14.30 -34.21 3.78
#